data_AF-A0A945Z3T5-F1
#
_entry.id   AF-A0A945Z3T5-F1
#
_cell.length_a   1.000
_cell.length_b   1.000
_cell.length_c   1.000
_cell.angle_alpha   90.00
_cell.angle_beta   90.00
_cell.angle_gamma   90.00
#
_symmetry.space_group_name_H-M   'P 1'
#
loop_
_entity.id
_entity.type
_entity.pdbx_description
1 polymer ?
#
loop_
_entity_poly.entity_id
_entity_poly.type
_entity_poly.pdbx_seq_one_letter_code
_entity_poly.pdbx_strand_id
1 'polypeptide(L)'
;ISDKYRHSTHRKRANTAEKCTFCRHKIEQAEKDGKTDEIGDNPEYTPTCDVVCPVRARTFGDIDNPDSKVSKKLESKKAVQIKKEFGTGPQVHYLLEEGVELETYGRT
;
A
#
# COMPACT_ATOMS: atom_id res chain seq x y z
N ILE A 1 5.79 -11.39 26.09
CA ILE A 1 4.66 -12.27 25.67
C ILE A 1 5.25 -13.61 25.25
N SER A 2 5.03 -14.66 26.03
CA SER A 2 5.59 -16.00 25.77
C SER A 2 5.02 -16.60 24.49
N ASP A 3 5.86 -17.34 23.75
CA ASP A 3 5.55 -17.97 22.45
C ASP A 3 4.30 -18.87 22.50
N LYS A 4 3.94 -19.40 23.68
CA LYS A 4 2.73 -20.21 23.92
C LYS A 4 1.37 -19.52 23.69
N TYR A 5 1.34 -18.18 23.58
CA TYR A 5 0.09 -17.44 23.33
C TYR A 5 -0.01 -16.86 21.91
N ARG A 6 0.95 -17.17 21.02
CA ARG A 6 0.89 -16.73 19.63
C ARG A 6 0.24 -17.81 18.78
N HIS A 7 -0.80 -17.41 18.02
CA HIS A 7 -1.39 -18.27 16.99
C HIS A 7 -0.29 -18.75 16.04
N SER A 8 -0.33 -20.01 15.61
CA SER A 8 0.73 -20.65 14.81
C SER A 8 1.10 -19.88 13.54
N THR A 9 0.13 -19.18 12.94
CA THR A 9 0.30 -18.33 11.75
C THR A 9 0.93 -16.96 12.04
N HIS A 10 1.05 -16.55 13.30
CA HIS A 10 1.68 -15.29 13.74
C HIS A 10 3.06 -15.49 14.38
N ARG A 11 3.66 -16.68 14.22
CA ARG A 11 4.99 -16.98 14.73
C ARG A 11 6.05 -16.40 13.80
N LYS A 12 6.47 -15.16 14.08
CA LYS A 12 7.60 -14.50 13.41
C LYS A 12 8.90 -15.26 13.69
N ARG A 13 9.81 -15.30 12.72
CA ARG A 13 11.14 -15.89 12.93
C ARG A 13 11.96 -15.00 13.87
N ALA A 14 12.64 -15.62 14.84
CA ALA A 14 13.51 -14.89 15.76
C ALA A 14 14.64 -14.17 14.99
N ASN A 15 15.06 -13.01 15.48
CA ASN A 15 16.12 -12.18 14.89
C ASN A 15 15.89 -11.81 13.42
N THR A 16 14.63 -11.80 12.96
CA THR A 16 14.27 -11.42 11.59
C THR A 16 13.38 -10.19 11.61
N ALA A 17 13.78 -9.14 10.88
CA ALA A 17 12.95 -7.97 10.67
C ALA A 17 11.94 -8.23 9.54
N GLU A 18 10.70 -7.82 9.75
CA GLU A 18 9.63 -7.94 8.76
C GLU A 18 8.97 -6.57 8.58
N LYS A 19 8.58 -6.26 7.34
CA LYS A 19 7.87 -5.04 6.99
C LYS A 19 6.85 -5.32 5.89
N CYS A 20 6.01 -4.34 5.59
CA CYS A 20 5.21 -4.39 4.37
C CYS A 20 6.13 -4.44 3.14
N THR A 21 5.84 -5.39 2.26
CA THR A 21 6.51 -5.58 0.96
C THR A 21 5.53 -5.41 -0.20
N PHE A 22 4.38 -4.76 0.04
CA PHE A 22 3.27 -4.66 -0.90
C PHE A 22 2.85 -5.99 -1.50
N CYS A 23 2.76 -7.03 -0.65
CA CYS A 23 2.44 -8.38 -1.09
C CYS A 23 3.32 -8.85 -2.26
N ARG A 24 4.64 -8.61 -2.18
CA ARG A 24 5.61 -8.93 -3.25
C ARG A 24 5.39 -10.31 -3.91
N HIS A 25 5.00 -11.33 -3.16
CA HIS A 25 4.69 -12.66 -3.68
C HIS A 25 3.57 -12.66 -4.75
N LYS A 26 2.58 -11.76 -4.66
CA LYS A 26 1.52 -11.58 -5.67
C LYS A 26 2.00 -10.80 -6.88
N ILE A 27 2.79 -9.75 -6.65
CA ILE A 27 3.35 -8.92 -7.73
C ILE A 27 4.32 -9.76 -8.58
N GLU A 28 5.20 -10.54 -7.95
CA GLU A 28 6.09 -11.47 -8.64
C GLU A 28 5.32 -12.55 -9.42
N GLN A 29 4.12 -12.93 -8.96
CA GLN A 29 3.26 -13.85 -9.70
C GLN A 29 2.66 -13.17 -10.94
N ALA A 30 2.23 -11.92 -10.83
CA ALA A 30 1.75 -11.13 -11.95
C ALA A 30 2.84 -10.94 -13.03
N GLU A 31 4.07 -10.65 -12.61
CA GLU A 31 5.23 -10.55 -13.50
C GLU A 31 5.50 -11.87 -14.24
N LYS A 32 5.46 -13.00 -13.53
CA LYS A 32 5.65 -14.34 -14.13
C LYS A 32 4.56 -14.70 -15.13
N ASP A 33 3.33 -14.32 -14.83
CA ASP A 33 2.18 -14.61 -15.68
C ASP A 33 2.04 -13.59 -16.84
N GLY A 34 2.88 -12.56 -16.88
CA GLY A 34 2.84 -11.51 -17.90
C GLY A 34 1.63 -10.58 -17.77
N LYS A 35 1.09 -10.43 -16.56
CA LYS A 35 -0.18 -9.75 -16.23
C LYS A 35 0.03 -8.56 -15.30
N THR A 36 1.11 -7.82 -15.51
CA THR A 36 1.45 -6.65 -14.68
C THR A 36 0.41 -5.53 -14.82
N ASP A 37 -0.28 -5.48 -15.95
CA ASP A 37 -1.41 -4.59 -16.24
C ASP A 37 -2.65 -4.90 -15.38
N GLU A 38 -2.79 -6.12 -14.86
CA GLU A 38 -3.89 -6.51 -13.98
C GLU A 38 -3.65 -6.15 -12.49
N ILE A 39 -2.48 -5.60 -12.14
CA ILE A 39 -2.15 -5.22 -10.76
C ILE A 39 -3.02 -4.01 -10.32
N GLY A 40 -3.80 -4.19 -9.25
CA GLY A 40 -4.79 -3.21 -8.77
C GLY A 40 -6.22 -3.51 -9.20
N ASP A 41 -6.39 -4.42 -10.17
CA ASP A 41 -7.69 -4.83 -10.72
C ASP A 41 -8.03 -6.28 -10.41
N ASN A 42 -7.07 -7.19 -10.58
CA ASN A 42 -7.25 -8.61 -10.29
C ASN A 42 -6.85 -8.92 -8.83
N PRO A 43 -7.74 -9.52 -8.01
CA PRO A 43 -7.45 -9.86 -6.62
C PRO A 43 -6.31 -10.87 -6.43
N GLU A 44 -5.96 -11.68 -7.44
CA GLU A 44 -4.81 -12.60 -7.37
C GLU A 44 -3.49 -11.84 -7.33
N TYR A 45 -3.37 -10.77 -8.12
CA TYR A 45 -2.15 -9.97 -8.26
C TYR A 45 -2.13 -8.73 -7.36
N THR A 46 -3.27 -8.36 -6.78
CA THR A 46 -3.41 -7.15 -5.97
C THR A 46 -3.14 -7.41 -4.48
N PRO A 47 -2.43 -6.48 -3.79
CA PRO A 47 -2.17 -6.62 -2.37
C PRO A 47 -3.42 -6.85 -1.53
N THR A 48 -3.33 -7.80 -0.60
CA THR A 48 -4.48 -8.24 0.19
C THR A 48 -5.11 -7.10 1.00
N CYS A 49 -4.31 -6.16 1.50
CA CYS A 49 -4.81 -5.01 2.26
C CYS A 49 -5.69 -4.06 1.42
N ASP A 50 -5.55 -4.05 0.10
CA ASP A 50 -6.42 -3.34 -0.83
C ASP A 50 -7.71 -4.14 -1.08
N VAL A 51 -7.55 -5.42 -1.42
CA VAL A 51 -8.66 -6.35 -1.73
C VAL A 51 -9.65 -6.50 -0.57
N VAL A 52 -9.16 -6.63 0.67
CA VAL A 52 -10.02 -6.90 1.84
C VAL A 52 -10.66 -5.65 2.43
N CYS A 53 -10.30 -4.45 1.97
CA CYS A 53 -10.76 -3.21 2.58
C CYS A 53 -12.24 -2.96 2.25
N PRO A 54 -13.17 -3.04 3.24
CA PRO A 54 -14.59 -2.90 2.96
C PRO A 54 -14.96 -1.48 2.50
N VAL A 55 -14.22 -0.47 2.98
CA VAL A 55 -14.43 0.95 2.70
C VAL A 55 -13.59 1.46 1.53
N ARG A 56 -12.79 0.61 0.88
CA ARG A 56 -11.90 0.97 -0.24
C ARG A 56 -10.99 2.17 0.07
N ALA A 57 -10.43 2.20 1.29
CA ALA A 57 -9.53 3.25 1.74
C ALA A 57 -8.16 3.19 1.04
N ARG A 58 -7.80 2.04 0.48
CA ARG A 58 -6.57 1.85 -0.29
C ARG A 58 -6.92 1.70 -1.77
N THR A 59 -5.93 1.96 -2.61
CA THR A 59 -5.97 1.66 -4.03
C THR A 59 -4.53 1.41 -4.44
N PHE A 60 -4.30 0.27 -5.06
CA PHE A 60 -2.98 -0.15 -5.52
C PHE A 60 -2.95 -0.22 -7.05
N GLY A 61 -1.76 -0.08 -7.64
CA GLY A 61 -1.57 -0.06 -9.09
C GLY A 61 -0.27 0.65 -9.48
N ASP A 62 -0.04 0.72 -10.78
CA ASP A 62 1.11 1.42 -11.36
C ASP A 62 0.86 2.94 -11.42
N ILE A 63 1.75 3.72 -10.80
CA ILE A 63 1.68 5.19 -10.78
C ILE A 63 2.16 5.83 -12.08
N ASP A 64 2.99 5.12 -12.84
CA ASP A 64 3.53 5.61 -14.12
C ASP A 64 2.54 5.37 -15.27
N ASN A 65 1.58 4.45 -15.08
CA ASN A 65 0.48 4.24 -16.01
C ASN A 65 -0.65 5.26 -15.75
N PRO A 66 -0.92 6.21 -16.67
CA PRO A 66 -1.96 7.23 -16.49
C PRO A 66 -3.38 6.63 -16.47
N ASP A 67 -3.56 5.44 -17.05
CA ASP A 67 -4.86 4.78 -17.07
C ASP A 67 -5.19 4.03 -15.78
N SER A 68 -4.22 3.86 -14.88
CA SER A 68 -4.42 3.15 -13.62
C SER A 68 -5.38 3.91 -12.68
N LYS A 69 -6.09 3.15 -11.84
CA LYS A 69 -6.96 3.72 -10.80
C LYS A 69 -6.19 4.60 -9.80
N VAL A 70 -4.92 4.29 -9.54
CA VAL A 70 -4.07 5.06 -8.63
C VAL A 70 -3.74 6.41 -9.26
N SER A 71 -3.26 6.45 -10.49
CA SER A 71 -2.87 7.69 -11.18
C SER A 71 -4.05 8.66 -11.28
N LYS A 72 -5.22 8.15 -11.69
CA LYS A 72 -6.48 8.93 -11.72
C LYS A 72 -6.89 9.48 -10.34
N LYS A 73 -6.62 8.74 -9.26
CA LYS A 73 -6.89 9.22 -7.88
C LYS A 73 -5.88 10.27 -7.41
N LEU A 74 -4.63 10.17 -7.84
CA LEU A 74 -3.59 11.15 -7.51
C LEU A 74 -3.79 12.48 -8.23
N GLU A 75 -4.29 12.45 -9.47
CA GLU A 75 -4.64 13.67 -10.22
C GLU A 75 -5.87 14.39 -9.65
N SER A 76 -6.89 13.63 -9.22
CA SER A 76 -8.18 14.18 -8.81
C SER A 76 -8.22 14.75 -7.39
N LYS A 77 -7.24 14.44 -6.54
CA LYS A 77 -7.23 14.85 -5.13
C LYS A 77 -5.89 15.43 -4.73
N LYS A 78 -5.87 16.22 -3.63
CA LYS A 78 -4.63 16.71 -3.00
C LYS A 78 -3.86 15.55 -2.37
N ALA A 79 -3.21 14.76 -3.21
CA ALA A 79 -2.38 13.64 -2.78
C ALA A 79 -1.07 14.14 -2.18
N VAL A 80 -0.72 13.58 -1.02
CA VAL A 80 0.44 13.99 -0.26
C VAL A 80 1.26 12.80 0.21
N GLN A 81 2.58 12.93 0.18
CA GLN A 81 3.47 12.01 0.86
C GLN A 81 3.73 12.55 2.28
N ILE A 82 3.82 11.65 3.24
CA ILE A 82 4.18 12.00 4.61
C ILE A 82 5.69 12.23 4.69
N LYS A 83 6.12 13.22 5.49
CA LYS A 83 7.54 13.47 5.81
C LYS A 83 8.41 13.75 4.58
N LYS A 84 7.90 14.58 3.65
CA LYS A 84 8.59 14.95 2.40
C LYS A 84 9.94 15.63 2.66
N GLU A 85 10.08 16.33 3.78
CA GLU A 85 11.29 17.05 4.20
C GLU A 85 12.53 16.16 4.33
N PHE A 86 12.36 14.84 4.51
CA PHE A 86 13.46 13.89 4.58
C PHE A 86 13.92 13.37 3.21
N GLY A 87 13.29 13.79 2.10
CA GLY A 87 13.73 13.43 0.74
C GLY A 87 13.66 11.94 0.40
N THR A 88 12.86 11.15 1.11
CA THR A 88 12.82 9.67 0.98
C THR A 88 11.99 9.14 -0.18
N GLY A 89 11.26 10.01 -0.90
CA GLY A 89 10.38 9.63 -2.02
C GLY A 89 9.40 8.47 -1.73
N PRO A 90 8.55 8.53 -0.68
CA PRO A 90 7.66 7.42 -0.33
C PRO A 90 6.66 7.09 -1.44
N GLN A 91 6.48 5.82 -1.76
CA GLN A 91 5.50 5.39 -2.79
C GLN A 91 4.05 5.31 -2.29
N VAL A 92 3.82 5.58 -1.00
CA VAL A 92 2.47 5.67 -0.42
C VAL A 92 2.04 7.13 -0.39
N HIS A 93 0.93 7.41 -1.08
CA HIS A 93 0.32 8.72 -1.15
C HIS A 93 -1.00 8.72 -0.36
N TYR A 94 -1.20 9.73 0.45
CA TYR A 94 -2.40 9.92 1.27
C TYR A 94 -3.29 10.95 0.59
N LEU A 95 -4.60 10.68 0.59
CA LEU A 95 -5.60 11.60 0.08
C LEU A 95 -6.22 12.30 1.29
N LEU A 96 -5.98 13.60 1.43
CA LEU A 96 -6.54 14.39 2.52
C LEU A 96 -7.96 14.83 2.20
N GLU A 97 -8.77 14.99 3.25
CA GLU A 97 -10.08 15.63 3.15
C GLU A 97 -9.91 17.14 2.91
N GLU A 98 -10.96 17.77 2.37
CA GLU A 98 -10.95 19.22 2.15
C GLU A 98 -10.79 19.96 3.50
N GLY A 99 -9.82 20.88 3.56
CA GLY A 99 -9.52 21.66 4.76
C GLY A 99 -8.53 21.02 5.74
N VAL A 100 -8.06 19.79 5.49
CA VAL A 100 -6.98 19.17 6.28
C VAL A 100 -5.63 19.44 5.62
N GLU A 101 -4.72 20.05 6.38
CA GLU A 101 -3.33 20.26 5.96
C GLU A 101 -2.42 19.17 6.53
N LEU A 102 -1.36 18.82 5.80
CA LEU A 102 -0.37 17.84 6.26
C LEU A 102 0.25 18.22 7.62
N GLU A 103 0.39 19.51 7.90
CA GLU A 103 1.00 20.02 9.13
C GLU A 103 0.13 19.77 10.38
N THR A 104 -1.19 19.64 10.19
CA THR A 104 -2.14 19.32 11.26
C THR A 104 -2.39 17.80 11.37
N TYR A 105 -2.12 17.04 10.31
CA TYR A 105 -2.24 15.59 10.27
C TYR A 105 -1.07 14.89 10.99
N GLY A 106 -1.33 14.33 12.17
CA GLY A 106 -0.35 13.53 12.93
C GLY A 106 0.42 14.29 14.02
N ARG A 107 -0.02 15.49 14.42
CA ARG A 107 0.36 16.08 15.72
C ARG A 107 -0.43 15.40 16.85
N THR A 108 0.03 14.21 17.23
CA THR A 108 -0.25 13.58 18.53
C THR A 108 1.06 13.16 19.15
#